data_AF-B1ZVZ0-F1
#
_entry.id   AF-B1ZVZ0-F1
#
_cell.length_a   1.000
_cell.length_b   1.000
_cell.length_c   1.000
_cell.angle_alpha   90.00
_cell.angle_beta   90.00
_cell.angle_gamma   90.00
#
_symmetry.space_group_name_H-M   'P 1'
#
loop_
_entity.id
_entity.type
_entity.pdbx_description
1 polymer ?
#
loop_
_entity_poly.entity_id
_entity_poly.type
_entity_poly.pdbx_seq_one_letter_code
_entity_poly.pdbx_strand_id
1 'polypeptide(L)'
;MAFPDPRPLRLLVIRYRFIGDTVLAIPFLRNLRRAFPQAVIDVLAEPVSGDTLAHCPYKNELLYFAPRAKAASPHPRSLLACARLLRARHYDRVYILRRSFSSAILPLLARIPHRVGFATEGRRWLLQRSTPYPDKHEVECFLDVLRADDIPVTDTCNENWSDPVVDARVQARLREQADAVAPGPVARHVFVCAKSVFSPKDWAPDRFAAVIAWLIHERGCVVHFCDAPANTPYYRDILAQLPAATQRACHDWSRELPIREVGSLLRAMHLALGIDTGLLHIAASFHVPVVALFGPLEPWRWHPWDTAHTVLRPQDVSGERPLLRLSVAEVQAAIDPHLVLRPSAS
;
A
#
# COMPACT_ATOMS: atom_id res chain seq x y z
N MET A 1 13.01 44.42 10.05
CA MET A 1 13.65 43.12 9.74
C MET A 1 13.04 42.09 10.67
N ALA A 2 12.25 41.14 10.16
CA ALA A 2 11.74 40.05 11.00
C ALA A 2 12.89 39.06 11.21
N PHE A 3 13.28 38.83 12.46
CA PHE A 3 14.17 37.74 12.81
C PHE A 3 13.55 36.43 12.32
N PRO A 4 14.33 35.47 11.78
CA PRO A 4 13.78 34.17 11.43
C PRO A 4 13.14 33.56 12.68
N ASP A 5 11.89 33.11 12.53
CA ASP A 5 11.16 32.43 13.59
C ASP A 5 12.03 31.26 14.11
N PRO A 6 12.42 31.26 15.40
CA PRO A 6 13.38 30.29 15.92
C PRO A 6 12.83 28.86 15.97
N ARG A 7 11.52 28.66 15.73
CA ARG A 7 10.91 27.33 15.73
C ARG A 7 11.24 26.56 14.44
N PRO A 8 11.33 25.22 14.50
CA PRO A 8 11.51 24.42 13.29
C PRO A 8 10.32 24.58 12.34
N LEU A 9 10.59 24.54 11.05
CA LEU A 9 9.58 24.51 9.98
C LEU A 9 8.63 23.33 10.20
N ARG A 10 7.33 23.56 10.17
CA ARG A 10 6.30 22.52 10.38
C ARG A 10 5.54 22.27 9.09
N LEU A 11 5.65 21.04 8.58
CA LEU A 11 5.08 20.58 7.32
C LEU A 11 4.02 19.51 7.61
N LEU A 12 2.88 19.61 6.92
CA LEU A 12 1.82 18.62 6.96
C LEU A 12 1.67 17.94 5.60
N VAL A 13 1.54 16.63 5.57
CA VAL A 13 1.19 15.87 4.36
C VAL A 13 -0.16 15.21 4.56
N ILE A 14 -1.13 15.48 3.70
CA ILE A 14 -2.48 14.92 3.79
C ILE A 14 -2.65 13.79 2.77
N ARG A 15 -2.86 12.57 3.28
CA ARG A 15 -3.16 11.36 2.51
C ARG A 15 -4.16 10.47 3.26
N TYR A 16 -5.45 10.65 2.99
CA TYR A 16 -6.50 9.99 3.77
C TYR A 16 -6.68 8.49 3.53
N ARG A 17 -6.70 8.06 2.26
CA ARG A 17 -6.99 6.70 1.77
C ARG A 17 -6.33 6.55 0.41
N PHE A 18 -6.18 5.38 -0.20
CA PHE A 18 -6.26 4.05 0.40
C PHE A 18 -4.85 3.57 0.77
N ILE A 19 -4.72 2.35 1.29
CA ILE A 19 -3.43 1.72 1.62
C ILE A 19 -2.41 1.88 0.48
N GLY A 20 -2.82 1.58 -0.76
CA GLY A 20 -1.94 1.69 -1.94
C GLY A 20 -1.43 3.10 -2.14
N ASP A 21 -2.32 4.11 -2.23
CA ASP A 21 -1.93 5.51 -2.35
C ASP A 21 -1.00 5.97 -1.22
N THR A 22 -1.21 5.47 0.00
CA THR A 22 -0.40 5.86 1.15
C THR A 22 1.02 5.31 1.06
N VAL A 23 1.20 4.05 0.64
CA VAL A 23 2.55 3.50 0.40
C VAL A 23 3.22 4.19 -0.78
N LEU A 24 2.48 4.48 -1.86
CA LEU A 24 3.01 5.22 -3.01
C LEU A 24 3.39 6.68 -2.68
N ALA A 25 3.03 7.20 -1.51
CA ALA A 25 3.48 8.51 -1.03
C ALA A 25 4.86 8.48 -0.34
N ILE A 26 5.48 7.31 -0.13
CA ILE A 26 6.80 7.22 0.53
C ILE A 26 7.91 7.95 -0.25
N PRO A 27 8.03 7.84 -1.59
CA PRO A 27 9.02 8.61 -2.34
C PRO A 27 8.84 10.13 -2.18
N PHE A 28 7.59 10.60 -2.05
CA PHE A 28 7.29 12.00 -1.74
C PHE A 28 7.82 12.40 -0.36
N LEU A 29 7.55 11.59 0.67
CA LEU A 29 8.03 11.86 2.04
C LEU A 29 9.56 11.84 2.12
N ARG A 30 10.20 10.92 1.40
CA ARG A 30 11.67 10.82 1.31
C ARG A 30 12.30 12.08 0.77
N ASN A 31 11.81 12.57 -0.38
CA ASN A 31 12.30 13.81 -0.98
C ASN A 31 11.99 15.03 -0.10
N LEU A 32 10.83 15.06 0.55
CA LEU A 32 10.48 16.14 1.47
C LEU A 32 11.41 16.18 2.69
N ARG A 33 11.72 15.03 3.30
CA ARG A 33 12.69 14.93 4.40
C ARG A 33 14.09 15.35 3.97
N ARG A 34 14.52 15.01 2.76
CA ARG A 34 15.82 15.45 2.23
C ARG A 34 15.89 16.96 2.03
N ALA A 35 14.83 17.55 1.48
CA ALA A 35 14.75 18.99 1.28
C ALA A 35 14.69 19.76 2.60
N PHE A 36 14.07 19.18 3.63
CA PHE A 36 13.94 19.80 4.95
C PHE A 36 14.35 18.84 6.09
N PRO A 37 15.66 18.58 6.30
CA PRO A 37 16.13 17.58 7.26
C PRO A 37 15.67 17.84 8.70
N GLN A 38 15.62 19.11 9.09
CA GLN A 38 15.27 19.56 10.45
C GLN A 38 13.78 19.93 10.63
N ALA A 39 12.96 19.84 9.57
CA ALA A 39 11.54 20.16 9.69
C ALA A 39 10.78 19.10 10.48
N VAL A 40 9.69 19.51 11.13
CA VAL A 40 8.68 18.59 11.64
C VAL A 40 7.75 18.25 10.47
N ILE A 41 7.74 16.99 10.04
CA ILE A 41 6.92 16.49 8.94
C ILE A 41 5.87 15.55 9.51
N ASP A 42 4.64 16.03 9.66
CA ASP A 42 3.53 15.20 10.15
C ASP A 42 2.69 14.71 8.96
N VAL A 43 2.15 13.49 9.05
CA VAL A 43 1.28 12.91 8.03
C VAL A 43 -0.13 12.75 8.59
N LEU A 44 -1.14 13.25 7.90
CA LEU A 44 -2.55 13.04 8.23
C LEU A 44 -3.18 11.98 7.34
N ALA A 45 -3.66 10.89 7.94
CA ALA A 45 -4.28 9.77 7.23
C ALA A 45 -5.53 9.21 7.95
N GLU A 46 -6.31 8.33 7.30
CA GLU A 46 -7.24 7.47 8.05
C GLU A 46 -6.45 6.35 8.77
N PRO A 47 -6.91 5.85 9.94
CA PRO A 47 -6.18 4.87 10.76
C PRO A 47 -5.59 3.69 9.99
N VAL A 48 -6.41 2.96 9.24
CA VAL A 48 -5.99 1.73 8.55
C VAL A 48 -4.93 1.99 7.49
N SER A 49 -5.11 3.02 6.65
CA SER A 49 -4.11 3.34 5.62
C SER A 49 -2.90 4.06 6.17
N GLY A 50 -3.04 4.81 7.27
CA GLY A 50 -1.92 5.50 7.92
C GLY A 50 -0.95 4.53 8.58
N ASP A 51 -1.46 3.46 9.20
CA ASP A 51 -0.67 2.45 9.89
C ASP A 51 0.38 1.78 8.99
N THR A 52 0.22 1.82 7.67
CA THR A 52 1.24 1.33 6.72
C THR A 52 2.51 2.18 6.70
N LEU A 53 2.44 3.40 7.24
CA LEU A 53 3.56 4.29 7.43
C LEU A 53 4.07 4.29 8.86
N ALA A 54 3.57 3.44 9.77
CA ALA A 54 3.91 3.50 11.20
C ALA A 54 5.41 3.62 11.45
N HIS A 55 6.21 2.81 10.76
CA HIS A 55 7.67 2.76 10.87
C HIS A 55 8.44 3.65 9.87
N CYS A 56 7.73 4.42 9.03
CA CYS A 56 8.37 5.34 8.07
C CYS A 56 9.17 6.44 8.81
N PRO A 57 10.51 6.56 8.57
CA PRO A 57 11.38 7.51 9.27
C PRO A 57 11.30 8.93 8.70
N TYR A 58 10.61 9.13 7.56
CA TYR A 58 10.54 10.43 6.90
C TYR A 58 9.54 11.39 7.55
N LYS A 59 8.62 10.86 8.36
CA LYS A 59 7.67 11.62 9.16
C LYS A 59 8.11 11.68 10.63
N ASN A 60 7.67 12.70 11.35
CA ASN A 60 7.78 12.81 12.80
C ASN A 60 6.58 12.18 13.50
N GLU A 61 5.37 12.55 13.09
CA GLU A 61 4.13 12.00 13.69
C GLU A 61 3.13 11.57 12.62
N LEU A 62 2.39 10.50 12.93
CA LEU A 62 1.23 10.08 12.16
C LEU A 62 -0.04 10.53 12.89
N LEU A 63 -0.76 11.47 12.27
CA LEU A 63 -2.03 11.97 12.73
C LEU A 63 -3.16 11.24 12.05
N TYR A 64 -4.20 10.93 12.83
CA TYR A 64 -5.35 10.24 12.30
C TYR A 64 -6.58 11.15 12.24
N PHE A 65 -7.27 11.10 11.11
CA PHE A 65 -8.61 11.63 10.94
C PHE A 65 -9.56 10.49 10.58
N ALA A 66 -10.58 10.26 11.41
CA ALA A 66 -11.43 9.07 11.31
C ALA A 66 -12.91 9.46 11.09
N PRO A 67 -13.26 10.20 10.01
CA PRO A 67 -14.62 10.67 9.79
C PRO A 67 -15.64 9.54 9.58
N ARG A 68 -15.17 8.36 9.18
CA ARG A 68 -15.99 7.17 8.92
C ARG A 68 -15.94 6.12 10.03
N ALA A 69 -15.32 6.42 11.18
CA ALA A 69 -15.32 5.50 12.30
C ALA A 69 -16.77 5.17 12.70
N LYS A 70 -17.11 3.88 12.78
CA LYS A 70 -18.45 3.42 13.18
C LYS A 70 -18.65 3.40 14.71
N ALA A 71 -17.57 3.22 15.46
CA ALA A 71 -17.56 3.20 16.92
C ALA A 71 -16.92 4.47 17.51
N ALA A 72 -16.86 4.56 18.84
CA ALA A 72 -16.04 5.55 19.53
C ALA A 72 -14.60 5.46 19.00
N SER A 73 -14.04 6.60 18.60
CA SER A 73 -12.70 6.70 18.05
C SER A 73 -11.92 7.69 18.89
N PRO A 74 -10.68 7.37 19.31
CA PRO A 74 -9.81 8.34 20.00
C PRO A 74 -9.39 9.48 19.07
N HIS A 75 -9.60 9.34 17.76
CA HIS A 75 -9.22 10.33 16.75
C HIS A 75 -10.40 11.22 16.35
N PRO A 76 -10.14 12.47 15.92
CA PRO A 76 -11.16 13.38 15.44
C PRO A 76 -12.04 12.76 14.34
N ARG A 77 -13.36 12.88 14.51
CA ARG A 77 -14.36 12.40 13.54
C ARG A 77 -14.96 13.53 12.70
N SER A 78 -15.00 14.75 13.24
CA SER A 78 -15.54 15.91 12.51
C SER A 78 -14.42 16.75 11.89
N LEU A 79 -14.73 17.36 10.75
CA LEU A 79 -13.82 18.26 10.04
C LEU A 79 -13.35 19.42 10.94
N LEU A 80 -14.26 19.99 11.73
CA LEU A 80 -13.95 21.10 12.65
C LEU A 80 -13.04 20.67 13.81
N ALA A 81 -13.26 19.50 14.40
CA ALA A 81 -12.38 18.99 15.46
C ALA A 81 -10.97 18.75 14.91
N CYS A 82 -10.86 18.15 13.73
CA CYS A 82 -9.57 17.96 13.06
C CYS A 82 -8.93 19.30 12.71
N ALA A 83 -9.69 20.28 12.19
CA ALA A 83 -9.18 21.61 11.86
C ALA A 83 -8.62 22.33 13.10
N ARG A 84 -9.30 22.25 14.24
CA ARG A 84 -8.82 22.82 15.51
C ARG A 84 -7.52 22.17 15.96
N LEU A 85 -7.43 20.83 15.88
CA LEU A 85 -6.20 20.09 16.19
C LEU A 85 -5.04 20.54 15.29
N LEU A 86 -5.24 20.63 13.98
CA LEU A 86 -4.20 21.03 13.04
C LEU A 86 -3.80 22.49 13.22
N ARG A 87 -4.76 23.37 13.53
CA ARG A 87 -4.51 24.79 13.78
C ARG A 87 -3.61 24.99 15.01
N ALA A 88 -3.86 24.25 16.09
CA ALA A 88 -3.06 24.31 17.31
C ALA A 88 -1.61 23.84 17.11
N ARG A 89 -1.32 23.15 16.00
CA ARG A 89 0.03 22.71 15.62
C ARG A 89 0.80 23.72 14.78
N HIS A 90 0.21 24.84 14.39
CA HIS A 90 0.92 25.93 13.68
C HIS A 90 1.75 25.47 12.47
N TYR A 91 1.15 24.68 11.56
CA TYR A 91 1.82 24.28 10.32
C TYR A 91 2.07 25.47 9.39
N ASP A 92 3.26 25.49 8.80
CA ASP A 92 3.69 26.49 7.83
C ASP A 92 3.23 26.12 6.42
N ARG A 93 3.35 24.84 6.08
CA ARG A 93 3.01 24.31 4.76
C ARG A 93 2.21 23.03 4.86
N VAL A 94 1.36 22.80 3.86
CA VAL A 94 0.65 21.54 3.69
C VAL A 94 0.64 21.07 2.25
N TYR A 95 0.91 19.79 2.07
CA TYR A 95 0.87 19.09 0.80
C TYR A 95 -0.34 18.18 0.75
N ILE A 96 -1.22 18.43 -0.21
CA ILE A 96 -2.51 17.76 -0.36
C ILE A 96 -2.40 16.77 -1.52
N LEU A 97 -2.10 15.51 -1.20
CA LEU A 97 -1.88 14.47 -2.21
C LEU A 97 -3.17 13.86 -2.75
N ARG A 98 -4.34 14.40 -2.37
CA ARG A 98 -5.65 13.96 -2.86
C ARG A 98 -6.20 14.97 -3.87
N ARG A 99 -6.95 14.51 -4.87
CA ARG A 99 -7.53 15.35 -5.94
C ARG A 99 -8.80 16.12 -5.56
N SER A 100 -9.59 15.60 -4.62
CA SER A 100 -10.93 16.13 -4.37
C SER A 100 -10.91 17.57 -3.84
N PHE A 101 -11.87 18.39 -4.24
CA PHE A 101 -12.09 19.74 -3.71
C PHE A 101 -12.18 19.72 -2.18
N SER A 102 -12.96 18.76 -1.65
CA SER A 102 -13.16 18.58 -0.21
C SER A 102 -11.88 18.40 0.61
N SER A 103 -10.79 17.92 0.00
CA SER A 103 -9.52 17.74 0.71
C SER A 103 -8.76 19.04 0.98
N ALA A 104 -9.08 20.14 0.27
CA ALA A 104 -8.52 21.46 0.52
C ALA A 104 -9.23 22.24 1.64
N ILE A 105 -10.46 21.83 2.00
CA ILE A 105 -11.26 22.52 3.03
C ILE A 105 -10.63 22.39 4.41
N LEU A 106 -10.10 21.21 4.78
CA LEU A 106 -9.50 21.00 6.10
C LEU A 106 -8.28 21.92 6.33
N PRO A 107 -7.27 21.95 5.42
CA PRO A 107 -6.19 22.94 5.45
C PRO A 107 -6.63 24.39 5.58
N LEU A 108 -7.68 24.78 4.85
CA LEU A 108 -8.22 26.13 4.87
C LEU A 108 -8.77 26.48 6.25
N LEU A 109 -9.61 25.60 6.83
CA LEU A 109 -10.18 25.77 8.18
C LEU A 109 -9.09 25.77 9.27
N ALA A 110 -8.04 24.98 9.09
CA ALA A 110 -6.87 24.97 9.96
C ALA A 110 -6.00 26.25 9.83
N ARG A 111 -6.28 27.12 8.84
CA ARG A 111 -5.53 28.34 8.51
C ARG A 111 -4.04 28.09 8.20
N ILE A 112 -3.73 26.99 7.54
CA ILE A 112 -2.35 26.71 7.08
C ILE A 112 -2.05 27.64 5.89
N PRO A 113 -1.04 28.51 5.96
CA PRO A 113 -0.90 29.62 5.02
C PRO A 113 -0.47 29.18 3.63
N HIS A 114 0.42 28.19 3.51
CA HIS A 114 0.97 27.71 2.24
C HIS A 114 0.45 26.30 1.91
N ARG A 115 -0.40 26.20 0.89
CA ARG A 115 -1.11 24.96 0.52
C ARG A 115 -0.74 24.57 -0.91
N VAL A 116 -0.23 23.35 -1.06
CA VAL A 116 0.25 22.81 -2.35
C VAL A 116 -0.52 21.54 -2.69
N GLY A 117 -0.93 21.37 -3.95
CA GLY A 117 -1.61 20.14 -4.39
C GLY A 117 -2.07 20.18 -5.85
N PHE A 118 -2.88 19.21 -6.25
CA PHE A 118 -3.41 19.13 -7.63
C PHE A 118 -4.44 20.23 -7.95
N ALA A 119 -4.36 20.83 -9.13
CA ALA A 119 -5.31 21.82 -9.66
C ALA A 119 -6.57 21.17 -10.26
N THR A 120 -7.26 20.34 -9.47
CA THR A 120 -8.43 19.56 -9.86
C THR A 120 -9.72 20.12 -9.26
N GLU A 121 -10.88 19.81 -9.87
CA GLU A 121 -12.22 20.17 -9.34
C GLU A 121 -12.37 21.67 -8.97
N GLY A 122 -11.73 22.57 -9.73
CA GLY A 122 -11.84 24.03 -9.51
C GLY A 122 -11.19 24.55 -8.22
N ARG A 123 -10.48 23.73 -7.44
CA ARG A 123 -9.92 24.12 -6.13
C ARG A 123 -8.64 24.96 -6.19
N ARG A 124 -8.15 25.31 -7.39
CA ARG A 124 -6.85 25.99 -7.58
C ARG A 124 -6.72 27.27 -6.76
N TRP A 125 -7.79 28.06 -6.63
CA TRP A 125 -7.81 29.30 -5.85
C TRP A 125 -7.62 29.09 -4.34
N LEU A 126 -7.82 27.86 -3.83
CA LEU A 126 -7.52 27.48 -2.45
C LEU A 126 -6.04 27.16 -2.24
N LEU A 127 -5.24 27.04 -3.30
CA LEU A 127 -3.85 26.60 -3.26
C LEU A 127 -2.90 27.75 -3.59
N GLN A 128 -1.79 27.84 -2.88
CA GLN A 128 -0.71 28.81 -3.19
C GLN A 128 0.18 28.34 -4.32
N ARG A 129 0.33 27.02 -4.45
CA ARG A 129 1.05 26.35 -5.54
C ARG A 129 0.24 25.16 -5.98
N SER A 130 0.26 24.87 -7.28
CA SER A 130 -0.52 23.76 -7.81
C SER A 130 0.10 23.17 -9.06
N THR A 131 -0.08 21.86 -9.25
CA THR A 131 0.27 21.13 -10.46
C THR A 131 -0.99 20.52 -11.10
N PRO A 132 -1.08 20.35 -12.43
CA PRO A 132 -2.11 19.48 -13.02
C PRO A 132 -2.01 18.04 -12.46
N TYR A 133 -3.02 17.23 -12.76
CA TYR A 133 -2.97 15.79 -12.48
C TYR A 133 -2.85 15.03 -13.82
N PRO A 134 -1.62 14.80 -14.30
CA PRO A 134 -1.39 14.22 -15.63
C PRO A 134 -1.59 12.70 -15.65
N ASP A 135 -1.65 12.12 -16.85
CA ASP A 135 -1.74 10.68 -17.07
C ASP A 135 -0.36 10.01 -16.98
N LYS A 136 0.13 9.89 -15.75
CA LYS A 136 1.31 9.12 -15.37
C LYS A 136 1.08 8.37 -14.07
N HIS A 137 2.05 7.57 -13.66
CA HIS A 137 2.00 6.81 -12.42
C HIS A 137 1.72 7.70 -11.20
N GLU A 138 0.97 7.19 -10.21
CA GLU A 138 0.53 7.99 -9.06
C GLU A 138 1.71 8.55 -8.24
N VAL A 139 2.81 7.79 -8.11
CA VAL A 139 4.05 8.27 -7.48
C VAL A 139 4.58 9.53 -8.16
N GLU A 140 4.63 9.53 -9.49
CA GLU A 140 5.09 10.68 -10.26
C GLU A 140 4.14 11.87 -10.11
N CYS A 141 2.84 11.63 -10.00
CA CYS A 141 1.87 12.69 -9.69
C CYS A 141 2.15 13.31 -8.32
N PHE A 142 2.44 12.49 -7.29
CA PHE A 142 2.81 13.03 -5.98
C PHE A 142 4.11 13.83 -6.04
N LEU A 143 5.12 13.35 -6.75
CA LEU A 143 6.40 14.05 -6.91
C LEU A 143 6.24 15.39 -7.65
N ASP A 144 5.28 15.54 -8.56
CA ASP A 144 4.97 16.85 -9.17
C ASP A 144 4.44 17.87 -8.17
N VAL A 145 3.83 17.44 -7.07
CA VAL A 145 3.41 18.36 -5.99
C VAL A 145 4.63 18.98 -5.32
N LEU A 146 5.75 18.24 -5.19
CA LEU A 146 7.03 18.81 -4.73
C LEU A 146 7.61 19.77 -5.77
N ARG A 147 7.64 19.35 -7.04
CA ARG A 147 8.17 20.17 -8.14
C ARG A 147 7.43 21.50 -8.26
N ALA A 148 6.11 21.51 -8.04
CA ALA A 148 5.30 22.72 -8.03
C ALA A 148 5.56 23.66 -6.85
N ASP A 149 6.21 23.19 -5.79
CA ASP A 149 6.71 24.02 -4.68
C ASP A 149 8.23 24.27 -4.77
N ASP A 150 8.80 24.13 -5.97
CA ASP A 150 10.22 24.34 -6.27
C ASP A 150 11.16 23.43 -5.44
N ILE A 151 10.67 22.27 -5.01
CA ILE A 151 11.46 21.27 -4.28
C ILE A 151 12.01 20.24 -5.28
N PRO A 152 13.34 20.05 -5.35
CA PRO A 152 13.94 19.10 -6.27
C PRO A 152 13.60 17.66 -5.87
N VAL A 153 13.31 16.84 -6.89
CA VAL A 153 13.11 15.39 -6.74
C VAL A 153 14.42 14.70 -7.13
N THR A 154 15.01 14.00 -6.18
CA THR A 154 16.36 13.40 -6.28
C THR A 154 16.34 11.90 -6.45
N ASP A 155 15.30 11.21 -5.99
CA ASP A 155 15.04 9.81 -6.30
C ASP A 155 13.54 9.49 -6.29
N THR A 156 13.19 8.32 -6.80
CA THR A 156 11.83 7.78 -6.86
C THR A 156 11.71 6.44 -6.11
N CYS A 157 12.68 6.15 -5.24
CA CYS A 157 12.81 4.87 -4.57
C CYS A 157 11.64 4.65 -3.60
N ASN A 158 11.01 3.48 -3.70
CA ASN A 158 9.90 3.08 -2.85
C ASN A 158 10.35 1.94 -1.92
N GLU A 159 10.58 2.29 -0.67
CA GLU A 159 11.03 1.38 0.38
C GLU A 159 10.04 1.39 1.55
N ASN A 160 10.10 0.39 2.42
CA ASN A 160 9.25 0.35 3.61
C ASN A 160 9.96 -0.32 4.79
N TRP A 161 9.40 -0.15 5.98
CA TRP A 161 9.99 -0.59 7.23
C TRP A 161 8.98 -1.42 8.02
N SER A 162 9.50 -2.37 8.77
CA SER A 162 8.76 -3.25 9.65
C SER A 162 9.34 -3.20 11.06
N ASP A 163 8.61 -3.75 12.03
CA ASP A 163 9.06 -3.87 13.40
C ASP A 163 9.98 -5.10 13.56
N PRO A 164 11.25 -4.95 13.99
CA PRO A 164 12.18 -6.08 14.15
C PRO A 164 11.69 -7.19 15.10
N VAL A 165 10.90 -6.84 16.12
CA VAL A 165 10.34 -7.82 17.06
C VAL A 165 9.26 -8.66 16.38
N VAL A 166 8.40 -8.00 15.61
CA VAL A 166 7.37 -8.67 14.81
C VAL A 166 8.00 -9.50 13.70
N ASP A 167 9.06 -8.99 13.06
CA ASP A 167 9.83 -9.71 12.05
C ASP A 167 10.37 -11.04 12.60
N ALA A 168 11.00 -11.02 13.78
CA ALA A 168 11.53 -12.24 14.41
C ALA A 168 10.41 -13.27 14.69
N ARG A 169 9.25 -12.81 15.20
CA ARG A 169 8.09 -13.67 15.46
C ARG A 169 7.51 -14.28 14.18
N VAL A 170 7.35 -13.47 13.14
CA VAL A 170 6.84 -13.92 11.85
C VAL A 170 7.80 -14.92 11.21
N GLN A 171 9.11 -14.63 11.22
CA GLN A 171 10.14 -15.52 10.68
C GLN A 171 10.17 -16.88 11.38
N ALA A 172 10.07 -16.92 12.71
CA ALA A 172 10.02 -18.19 13.45
C ALA A 172 8.83 -19.04 13.00
N ARG A 173 7.65 -18.43 12.90
CA ARG A 173 6.43 -19.13 12.49
C ARG A 173 6.41 -19.53 11.02
N LEU A 174 7.01 -18.74 10.13
CA LEU A 174 7.19 -19.14 8.73
C LEU A 174 8.06 -20.40 8.60
N ARG A 175 9.12 -20.52 9.41
CA ARG A 175 9.97 -21.73 9.45
C ARG A 175 9.20 -22.94 9.94
N GLU A 176 8.50 -22.82 11.07
CA GLU A 176 7.65 -23.89 11.60
C GLU A 176 6.60 -24.37 10.58
N GLN A 177 5.98 -23.43 9.86
CA GLN A 177 5.00 -23.71 8.81
C GLN A 177 5.62 -24.44 7.62
N ALA A 178 6.82 -24.05 7.19
CA ALA A 178 7.53 -24.72 6.11
C ALA A 178 7.95 -26.15 6.49
N ASP A 179 8.53 -26.32 7.69
CA ASP A 179 9.01 -27.61 8.19
C ASP A 179 7.87 -28.64 8.35
N ALA A 180 6.66 -28.18 8.69
CA ALA A 180 5.47 -29.02 8.82
C ALA A 180 4.96 -29.57 7.48
N VAL A 181 5.28 -28.93 6.35
CA VAL A 181 4.82 -29.34 5.02
C VAL A 181 5.79 -30.34 4.38
N ALA A 182 7.09 -30.06 4.42
CA ALA A 182 8.12 -30.95 3.90
C ALA A 182 9.46 -30.72 4.63
N PRO A 183 9.98 -31.71 5.38
CA PRO A 183 11.34 -31.65 5.91
C PRO A 183 12.34 -31.69 4.74
N GLY A 184 12.97 -30.56 4.40
CA GLY A 184 13.77 -30.45 3.18
C GLY A 184 14.21 -29.01 2.86
N PRO A 185 14.74 -28.73 1.65
CA PRO A 185 15.26 -27.40 1.30
C PRO A 185 14.19 -26.30 1.50
N VAL A 186 14.66 -25.09 1.84
CA VAL A 186 13.84 -23.92 2.24
C VAL A 186 12.65 -23.74 1.28
N ALA A 187 11.44 -23.95 1.80
CA ALA A 187 10.22 -23.76 1.02
C ALA A 187 10.07 -22.29 0.60
N ARG A 188 9.61 -22.06 -0.64
CA ARG A 188 9.36 -20.70 -1.12
C ARG A 188 8.03 -20.19 -0.58
N HIS A 189 8.08 -19.18 0.27
CA HIS A 189 6.89 -18.47 0.75
C HIS A 189 6.31 -17.55 -0.34
N VAL A 190 5.04 -17.74 -0.68
CA VAL A 190 4.29 -16.93 -1.65
C VAL A 190 3.09 -16.29 -0.96
N PHE A 191 2.96 -14.98 -1.10
CA PHE A 191 1.80 -14.25 -0.61
C PHE A 191 0.70 -14.19 -1.67
N VAL A 192 -0.55 -14.42 -1.27
CA VAL A 192 -1.72 -14.31 -2.15
C VAL A 192 -2.73 -13.32 -1.58
N CYS A 193 -3.02 -12.27 -2.35
CA CYS A 193 -4.09 -11.32 -2.05
C CYS A 193 -5.22 -11.47 -3.07
N ALA A 194 -6.35 -12.00 -2.63
CA ALA A 194 -7.38 -12.52 -3.53
C ALA A 194 -8.68 -11.71 -3.56
N LYS A 195 -8.87 -10.79 -2.60
CA LYS A 195 -10.15 -10.09 -2.40
C LYS A 195 -10.02 -8.57 -2.39
N SER A 196 -10.96 -7.90 -3.08
CA SER A 196 -11.10 -6.45 -3.06
C SER A 196 -12.41 -6.04 -2.40
N VAL A 197 -12.47 -4.82 -1.88
CA VAL A 197 -13.75 -4.20 -1.51
C VAL A 197 -14.59 -3.81 -2.74
N PHE A 198 -13.99 -3.82 -3.94
CA PHE A 198 -14.64 -3.55 -5.21
C PHE A 198 -14.71 -4.85 -6.03
N SER A 199 -15.86 -5.52 -6.01
CA SER A 199 -16.04 -6.87 -6.54
C SER A 199 -15.68 -7.08 -8.03
N PRO A 200 -15.73 -6.08 -8.93
CA PRO A 200 -15.23 -6.24 -10.30
C PRO A 200 -13.72 -6.52 -10.39
N LYS A 201 -12.98 -6.27 -9.31
CA LYS A 201 -11.56 -6.64 -9.19
C LYS A 201 -11.34 -8.07 -8.68
N ASP A 202 -12.39 -8.80 -8.29
CA ASP A 202 -12.20 -10.14 -7.74
C ASP A 202 -12.05 -11.16 -8.88
N TRP A 203 -11.00 -11.98 -8.80
CA TRP A 203 -10.92 -13.21 -9.59
C TRP A 203 -11.80 -14.31 -8.99
N ALA A 204 -11.83 -15.52 -9.56
CA ALA A 204 -12.67 -16.59 -9.02
C ALA A 204 -11.91 -17.45 -7.97
N PRO A 205 -12.56 -17.86 -6.86
CA PRO A 205 -11.92 -18.70 -5.85
C PRO A 205 -11.33 -20.01 -6.40
N ASP A 206 -12.03 -20.68 -7.32
CA ASP A 206 -11.59 -21.90 -8.00
C ASP A 206 -10.31 -21.69 -8.82
N ARG A 207 -10.16 -20.52 -9.44
CA ARG A 207 -8.97 -20.17 -10.21
C ARG A 207 -7.78 -19.87 -9.33
N PHE A 208 -7.99 -19.14 -8.22
CA PHE A 208 -6.95 -18.98 -7.20
C PHE A 208 -6.53 -20.33 -6.64
N ALA A 209 -7.48 -21.21 -6.33
CA ALA A 209 -7.18 -22.54 -5.84
C ALA A 209 -6.36 -23.36 -6.84
N ALA A 210 -6.68 -23.31 -8.14
CA ALA A 210 -5.90 -24.00 -9.16
C ALA A 210 -4.43 -23.48 -9.22
N VAL A 211 -4.22 -22.17 -9.12
CA VAL A 211 -2.85 -21.60 -9.06
C VAL A 211 -2.14 -21.99 -7.77
N ILE A 212 -2.83 -21.98 -6.63
CA ILE A 212 -2.27 -22.35 -5.33
C ILE A 212 -1.87 -23.83 -5.29
N ALA A 213 -2.73 -24.71 -5.81
CA ALA A 213 -2.42 -26.14 -5.93
C ALA A 213 -1.16 -26.36 -6.77
N TRP A 214 -1.05 -25.66 -7.90
CA TRP A 214 0.14 -25.71 -8.75
C TRP A 214 1.40 -25.18 -8.06
N LEU A 215 1.33 -24.04 -7.36
CA LEU A 215 2.43 -23.49 -6.57
C LEU A 215 2.95 -24.49 -5.53
N ILE A 216 2.05 -25.18 -4.84
CA ILE A 216 2.39 -26.15 -3.80
C ILE A 216 2.98 -27.42 -4.42
N HIS A 217 2.29 -28.04 -5.38
CA HIS A 217 2.65 -29.37 -5.90
C HIS A 217 3.80 -29.35 -6.89
N GLU A 218 3.90 -28.33 -7.75
CA GLU A 218 4.90 -28.29 -8.81
C GLU A 218 6.04 -27.31 -8.54
N ARG A 219 5.89 -26.40 -7.58
CA ARG A 219 6.91 -25.39 -7.26
C ARG A 219 7.39 -25.43 -5.81
N GLY A 220 6.87 -26.35 -4.99
CA GLY A 220 7.30 -26.54 -3.60
C GLY A 220 7.12 -25.30 -2.72
N CYS A 221 6.04 -24.54 -2.98
CA CYS A 221 5.77 -23.30 -2.26
C CYS A 221 4.88 -23.53 -1.03
N VAL A 222 4.99 -22.62 -0.07
CA VAL A 222 4.03 -22.43 1.03
C VAL A 222 3.28 -21.13 0.78
N VAL A 223 1.96 -21.16 0.89
CA VAL A 223 1.10 -20.03 0.54
C VAL A 223 0.60 -19.32 1.79
N HIS A 224 0.65 -18.00 1.77
CA HIS A 224 0.20 -17.16 2.88
C HIS A 224 -0.85 -16.14 2.41
N PHE A 225 -1.88 -15.95 3.23
CA PHE A 225 -2.90 -14.91 3.07
C PHE A 225 -2.83 -13.94 4.25
N CYS A 226 -3.12 -12.67 4.00
CA CYS A 226 -3.36 -11.70 5.07
C CYS A 226 -4.22 -10.57 4.53
N ASP A 227 -5.41 -10.39 5.09
CA ASP A 227 -6.39 -9.42 4.63
C ASP A 227 -7.21 -8.89 5.82
N ALA A 228 -8.18 -8.02 5.56
CA ALA A 228 -9.16 -7.65 6.57
C ALA A 228 -9.93 -8.90 7.05
N PRO A 229 -10.21 -9.06 8.36
CA PRO A 229 -10.98 -10.19 8.88
C PRO A 229 -12.33 -10.43 8.21
N ALA A 230 -12.95 -9.38 7.64
CA ALA A 230 -14.19 -9.49 6.88
C ALA A 230 -14.05 -10.25 5.55
N ASN A 231 -12.83 -10.36 5.02
CA ASN A 231 -12.52 -11.06 3.78
C ASN A 231 -12.16 -12.53 4.00
N THR A 232 -11.98 -13.00 5.25
CA THR A 232 -11.66 -14.42 5.54
C THR A 232 -12.64 -15.43 4.94
N PRO A 233 -13.96 -15.16 4.79
CA PRO A 233 -14.85 -16.09 4.10
C PRO A 233 -14.42 -16.39 2.66
N TYR A 234 -13.88 -15.41 1.94
CA TYR A 234 -13.44 -15.61 0.56
C TYR A 234 -12.18 -16.49 0.46
N TYR A 235 -11.24 -16.36 1.39
CA TYR A 235 -10.08 -17.26 1.48
C TYR A 235 -10.49 -18.68 1.89
N ARG A 236 -11.49 -18.82 2.75
CA ARG A 236 -12.09 -20.13 3.03
C ARG A 236 -12.73 -20.75 1.79
N ASP A 237 -13.40 -19.95 0.95
CA ASP A 237 -13.97 -20.45 -0.31
C ASP A 237 -12.89 -20.92 -1.28
N ILE A 238 -11.70 -20.28 -1.31
CA ILE A 238 -10.52 -20.76 -2.05
C ILE A 238 -10.04 -22.10 -1.47
N LEU A 239 -9.83 -22.17 -0.15
CA LEU A 239 -9.33 -23.38 0.52
C LEU A 239 -10.28 -24.56 0.34
N ALA A 240 -11.60 -24.32 0.30
CA ALA A 240 -12.60 -25.37 0.07
C ALA A 240 -12.50 -26.03 -1.30
N GLN A 241 -11.83 -25.40 -2.28
CA GLN A 241 -11.56 -25.99 -3.60
C GLN A 241 -10.30 -26.86 -3.61
N LEU A 242 -9.52 -26.88 -2.52
CA LEU A 242 -8.26 -27.61 -2.41
C LEU A 242 -8.43 -28.91 -1.60
N PRO A 243 -7.72 -29.99 -1.96
CA PRO A 243 -7.63 -31.18 -1.11
C PRO A 243 -7.07 -30.85 0.29
N ALA A 244 -7.54 -31.56 1.32
CA ALA A 244 -7.10 -31.32 2.71
C ALA A 244 -5.58 -31.45 2.89
N ALA A 245 -4.92 -32.30 2.10
CA ALA A 245 -3.47 -32.42 2.11
C ALA A 245 -2.76 -31.12 1.65
N THR A 246 -3.28 -30.48 0.61
CA THR A 246 -2.76 -29.22 0.04
C THR A 246 -3.04 -28.03 0.95
N GLN A 247 -4.19 -28.02 1.63
CA GLN A 247 -4.54 -26.96 2.59
C GLN A 247 -3.53 -26.81 3.73
N ARG A 248 -2.80 -27.87 4.10
CA ARG A 248 -1.77 -27.82 5.16
C ARG A 248 -0.60 -26.87 4.84
N ALA A 249 -0.38 -26.57 3.56
CA ALA A 249 0.64 -25.62 3.10
C ALA A 249 0.10 -24.20 2.88
N CYS A 250 -1.13 -23.91 3.35
CA CYS A 250 -1.76 -22.60 3.25
C CYS A 250 -2.01 -22.02 4.64
N HIS A 251 -1.60 -20.76 4.87
CA HIS A 251 -1.72 -20.11 6.18
C HIS A 251 -2.37 -18.74 6.08
N ASP A 252 -3.49 -18.55 6.77
CA ASP A 252 -4.23 -17.28 6.83
C ASP A 252 -3.89 -16.48 8.10
N TRP A 253 -3.24 -15.34 7.91
CA TRP A 253 -2.80 -14.42 8.96
C TRP A 253 -3.79 -13.27 9.22
N SER A 254 -4.95 -13.25 8.53
CA SER A 254 -5.89 -12.12 8.53
C SER A 254 -6.44 -11.75 9.91
N ARG A 255 -6.37 -12.65 10.89
CA ARG A 255 -6.80 -12.43 12.28
C ARG A 255 -5.63 -12.24 13.26
N GLU A 256 -4.41 -12.38 12.76
CA GLU A 256 -3.20 -12.45 13.57
C GLU A 256 -2.33 -11.21 13.42
N LEU A 257 -2.31 -10.62 12.22
CA LEU A 257 -1.51 -9.44 11.92
C LEU A 257 -2.42 -8.23 11.65
N PRO A 258 -2.35 -7.16 12.47
CA PRO A 258 -2.94 -5.89 12.10
C PRO A 258 -2.15 -5.27 10.92
N ILE A 259 -2.77 -4.33 10.20
CA ILE A 259 -2.17 -3.72 8.99
C ILE A 259 -0.75 -3.16 9.20
N ARG A 260 -0.45 -2.62 10.39
CA ARG A 260 0.89 -2.11 10.75
C ARG A 260 1.98 -3.20 10.76
N GLU A 261 1.59 -4.46 10.98
CA GLU A 261 2.49 -5.63 11.08
C GLU A 261 2.57 -6.42 9.78
N VAL A 262 1.69 -6.16 8.80
CA VAL A 262 1.65 -6.91 7.52
C VAL A 262 2.96 -6.79 6.74
N GLY A 263 3.68 -5.68 6.88
CA GLY A 263 5.02 -5.51 6.29
C GLY A 263 6.00 -6.59 6.74
N SER A 264 5.93 -7.04 8.00
CA SER A 264 6.77 -8.11 8.54
C SER A 264 6.54 -9.46 7.87
N LEU A 265 5.30 -9.75 7.45
CA LEU A 265 4.99 -10.92 6.63
C LEU A 265 5.50 -10.73 5.21
N LEU A 266 5.14 -9.62 4.57
CA LEU A 266 5.41 -9.41 3.15
C LEU A 266 6.90 -9.39 2.83
N ARG A 267 7.74 -8.78 3.68
CA ARG A 267 9.20 -8.76 3.47
C ARG A 267 9.86 -10.14 3.44
N ALA A 268 9.19 -11.17 3.95
CA ALA A 268 9.68 -12.55 3.99
C ALA A 268 9.27 -13.38 2.77
N MET A 269 8.46 -12.79 1.87
CA MET A 269 7.89 -13.50 0.74
C MET A 269 8.85 -13.46 -0.45
N HIS A 270 8.86 -14.55 -1.21
CA HIS A 270 9.62 -14.66 -2.46
C HIS A 270 8.83 -14.11 -3.66
N LEU A 271 7.51 -14.06 -3.53
CA LEU A 271 6.59 -13.56 -4.54
C LEU A 271 5.30 -13.11 -3.86
N ALA A 272 4.69 -12.05 -4.38
CA ALA A 272 3.31 -11.68 -4.07
C ALA A 272 2.44 -11.77 -5.33
N LEU A 273 1.38 -12.58 -5.27
CA LEU A 273 0.37 -12.73 -6.30
C LEU A 273 -0.93 -12.10 -5.82
N GLY A 274 -1.63 -11.39 -6.70
CA GLY A 274 -2.99 -11.01 -6.35
C GLY A 274 -3.63 -10.05 -7.32
N ILE A 275 -4.80 -9.59 -6.95
CA ILE A 275 -5.52 -8.54 -7.65
C ILE A 275 -5.02 -7.15 -7.23
N ASP A 276 -5.25 -6.14 -8.07
CA ASP A 276 -4.90 -4.74 -7.81
C ASP A 276 -5.51 -4.21 -6.49
N THR A 277 -4.70 -4.27 -5.42
CA THR A 277 -5.03 -3.90 -4.04
C THR A 277 -3.81 -3.28 -3.34
N GLY A 278 -4.08 -2.58 -2.24
CA GLY A 278 -3.03 -1.93 -1.45
C GLY A 278 -1.96 -2.88 -0.90
N LEU A 279 -2.28 -4.16 -0.68
CA LEU A 279 -1.35 -5.15 -0.13
C LEU A 279 -0.21 -5.47 -1.11
N LEU A 280 -0.49 -5.48 -2.41
CA LEU A 280 0.55 -5.64 -3.44
C LEU A 280 1.50 -4.44 -3.48
N HIS A 281 1.01 -3.23 -3.20
CA HIS A 281 1.88 -2.06 -3.07
C HIS A 281 2.77 -2.13 -1.82
N ILE A 282 2.28 -2.67 -0.70
CA ILE A 282 3.13 -2.92 0.47
C ILE A 282 4.21 -3.94 0.10
N ALA A 283 3.86 -5.04 -0.58
CA ALA A 283 4.85 -6.04 -1.01
C ALA A 283 5.92 -5.43 -1.94
N ALA A 284 5.48 -4.62 -2.92
CA ALA A 284 6.36 -3.89 -3.82
C ALA A 284 7.34 -2.97 -3.08
N SER A 285 6.89 -2.31 -2.01
CA SER A 285 7.76 -1.43 -1.19
C SER A 285 8.81 -2.18 -0.36
N PHE A 286 8.74 -3.51 -0.27
CA PHE A 286 9.82 -4.36 0.25
C PHE A 286 10.63 -5.02 -0.88
N HIS A 287 10.45 -4.58 -2.13
CA HIS A 287 11.04 -5.15 -3.34
C HIS A 287 10.75 -6.65 -3.52
N VAL A 288 9.61 -7.12 -3.00
CA VAL A 288 9.09 -8.45 -3.30
C VAL A 288 8.61 -8.45 -4.75
N PRO A 289 8.97 -9.44 -5.57
CA PRO A 289 8.42 -9.57 -6.91
C PRO A 289 6.89 -9.68 -6.87
N VAL A 290 6.19 -9.01 -7.81
CA VAL A 290 4.72 -8.98 -7.83
C VAL A 290 4.15 -9.48 -9.15
N VAL A 291 3.21 -10.43 -9.09
CA VAL A 291 2.31 -10.71 -10.20
C VAL A 291 0.94 -10.13 -9.87
N ALA A 292 0.54 -9.10 -10.63
CA ALA A 292 -0.68 -8.35 -10.35
C ALA A 292 -1.73 -8.56 -11.44
N LEU A 293 -2.93 -8.94 -11.02
CA LEU A 293 -4.10 -9.11 -11.87
C LEU A 293 -4.91 -7.82 -11.87
N PHE A 294 -4.94 -7.14 -13.02
CA PHE A 294 -5.64 -5.88 -13.23
C PHE A 294 -6.92 -6.09 -14.03
N GLY A 295 -8.01 -5.50 -13.52
CA GLY A 295 -9.32 -5.50 -14.19
C GLY A 295 -9.66 -4.11 -14.73
N PRO A 296 -10.66 -3.43 -14.15
CA PRO A 296 -11.19 -2.16 -14.69
C PRO A 296 -10.31 -0.93 -14.42
N LEU A 297 -9.28 -1.05 -13.58
CA LEU A 297 -8.35 0.05 -13.33
C LEU A 297 -7.14 -0.02 -14.26
N GLU A 298 -6.61 1.16 -14.59
CA GLU A 298 -5.49 1.32 -15.49
C GLU A 298 -4.14 0.95 -14.83
N PRO A 299 -3.41 -0.07 -15.32
CA PRO A 299 -2.14 -0.47 -14.74
C PRO A 299 -1.04 0.59 -14.84
N TRP A 300 -1.02 1.39 -15.92
CA TRP A 300 0.00 2.45 -16.08
C TRP A 300 -0.04 3.48 -14.94
N ARG A 301 -1.17 3.61 -14.24
CA ARG A 301 -1.34 4.48 -13.07
C ARG A 301 -0.88 3.82 -11.77
N TRP A 302 -1.07 2.50 -11.65
CA TRP A 302 -1.10 1.77 -10.37
C TRP A 302 -0.26 0.49 -10.34
N HIS A 303 0.58 0.22 -11.34
CA HIS A 303 1.42 -0.97 -11.31
C HIS A 303 2.34 -0.96 -10.06
N PRO A 304 2.82 -2.13 -9.61
CA PRO A 304 3.85 -2.19 -8.58
C PRO A 304 5.03 -1.29 -8.94
N TRP A 305 5.34 -0.32 -8.07
CA TRP A 305 6.38 0.67 -8.31
C TRP A 305 7.70 0.21 -7.70
N ASP A 306 8.79 0.37 -8.45
CA ASP A 306 10.16 0.11 -7.98
C ASP A 306 10.41 -1.34 -7.52
N THR A 307 9.77 -2.31 -8.18
CA THR A 307 9.99 -3.75 -7.95
C THR A 307 9.87 -4.54 -9.24
N ALA A 308 10.44 -5.74 -9.28
CA ALA A 308 10.20 -6.69 -10.35
C ALA A 308 8.71 -7.08 -10.37
N HIS A 309 8.05 -6.97 -11.52
CA HIS A 309 6.63 -7.31 -11.59
C HIS A 309 6.19 -7.75 -12.97
N THR A 310 5.09 -8.52 -12.99
CA THR A 310 4.31 -8.82 -14.19
C THR A 310 2.88 -8.37 -13.97
N VAL A 311 2.34 -7.58 -14.89
CA VAL A 311 0.91 -7.21 -14.91
C VAL A 311 0.19 -8.10 -15.90
N LEU A 312 -0.90 -8.72 -15.44
CA LEU A 312 -1.87 -9.38 -16.31
C LEU A 312 -3.15 -8.58 -16.35
N ARG A 313 -3.63 -8.27 -17.54
CA ARG A 313 -4.89 -7.55 -17.77
C ARG A 313 -5.60 -8.16 -18.98
N PRO A 314 -6.90 -8.51 -18.86
CA PRO A 314 -7.70 -8.90 -20.03
C PRO A 314 -7.68 -7.83 -21.11
N GLN A 315 -7.71 -8.22 -22.38
CA GLN A 315 -7.88 -7.28 -23.50
C GLN A 315 -9.23 -6.56 -23.41
N ASP A 316 -10.29 -7.30 -23.04
CA ASP A 316 -11.63 -6.76 -22.81
C ASP A 316 -11.91 -6.67 -21.31
N VAL A 317 -12.01 -5.44 -20.80
CA VAL A 317 -12.33 -5.15 -19.40
C VAL A 317 -13.79 -4.77 -19.17
N SER A 318 -14.67 -5.01 -20.15
CA SER A 318 -16.11 -4.78 -20.04
C SER A 318 -16.83 -5.85 -19.18
N GLY A 319 -18.00 -5.48 -18.67
CA GLY A 319 -18.85 -6.35 -17.85
C GLY A 319 -18.51 -6.34 -16.36
N GLU A 320 -19.22 -7.15 -15.58
CA GLU A 320 -19.19 -7.09 -14.12
C GLU A 320 -17.92 -7.69 -13.49
N ARG A 321 -17.32 -8.70 -14.13
CA ARG A 321 -16.16 -9.44 -13.60
C ARG A 321 -15.08 -9.67 -14.66
N PRO A 322 -14.41 -8.61 -15.15
CA PRO A 322 -13.51 -8.70 -16.29
C PRO A 322 -12.32 -9.64 -16.08
N LEU A 323 -11.82 -9.74 -14.85
CA LEU A 323 -10.70 -10.60 -14.49
C LEU A 323 -10.98 -12.09 -14.71
N LEU A 324 -12.25 -12.51 -14.79
CA LEU A 324 -12.61 -13.89 -15.16
C LEU A 324 -12.28 -14.23 -16.62
N ARG A 325 -11.72 -13.30 -17.40
CA ARG A 325 -11.14 -13.61 -18.71
C ARG A 325 -9.68 -14.06 -18.64
N LEU A 326 -8.97 -13.81 -17.53
CA LEU A 326 -7.62 -14.35 -17.32
C LEU A 326 -7.70 -15.82 -16.93
N SER A 327 -7.08 -16.68 -17.71
CA SER A 327 -6.97 -18.11 -17.44
C SER A 327 -5.96 -18.42 -16.34
N VAL A 328 -6.09 -19.61 -15.73
CA VAL A 328 -5.12 -20.12 -14.75
C VAL A 328 -3.73 -20.25 -15.39
N ALA A 329 -3.66 -20.74 -16.64
CA ALA A 329 -2.41 -20.93 -17.36
C ALA A 329 -1.65 -19.63 -17.61
N GLU A 330 -2.36 -18.55 -17.97
CA GLU A 330 -1.74 -17.22 -18.12
C GLU A 330 -1.13 -16.73 -16.79
N VAL A 331 -1.83 -16.95 -15.68
CA VAL A 331 -1.35 -16.58 -14.35
C VAL A 331 -0.13 -17.41 -13.94
N GLN A 332 -0.14 -18.73 -14.17
CA GLN A 332 1.00 -19.61 -13.91
C GLN A 332 2.23 -19.18 -14.74
N ALA A 333 2.05 -18.93 -16.04
CA ALA A 333 3.11 -18.49 -16.93
C ALA A 333 3.73 -17.14 -16.50
N ALA A 334 2.91 -16.23 -15.95
CA ALA A 334 3.40 -14.96 -15.42
C ALA A 334 4.19 -15.10 -14.10
N ILE A 335 3.90 -16.14 -13.31
CA ILE A 335 4.55 -16.42 -12.03
C ILE A 335 5.92 -17.07 -12.22
N ASP A 336 6.04 -18.03 -13.13
CA ASP A 336 7.22 -18.88 -13.28
C ASP A 336 8.56 -18.11 -13.34
N PRO A 337 8.70 -17.02 -14.12
CA PRO A 337 9.95 -16.27 -14.19
C PRO A 337 10.41 -15.72 -12.83
N HIS A 338 9.47 -15.39 -11.93
CA HIS A 338 9.77 -14.82 -10.61
C HIS A 338 10.15 -15.89 -9.58
N LEU A 339 9.80 -17.16 -9.80
CA LEU A 339 10.15 -18.27 -8.89
C LEU A 339 11.49 -18.94 -9.25
N VAL A 340 11.93 -18.81 -10.50
CA VAL A 340 13.23 -19.36 -10.97
C VAL A 340 14.39 -18.45 -10.57
N LEU A 341 14.14 -17.14 -10.40
CA LEU A 341 15.16 -16.14 -10.08
C LEU A 341 15.39 -16.01 -8.56
N ARG A 342 16.26 -16.85 -8.00
CA ARG A 342 17.27 -16.56 -6.94
C ARG A 342 17.78 -17.86 -6.30
N PRO A 343 19.09 -18.17 -6.37
CA PRO A 343 19.80 -18.73 -5.23
C PRO A 343 19.79 -17.66 -4.12
N SER A 344 19.58 -18.06 -2.87
CA SER A 344 19.67 -17.22 -1.69
C SER A 344 20.92 -16.32 -1.73
N ALA A 345 20.72 -15.01 -1.68
CA ALA A 345 21.81 -14.08 -1.38
C ALA A 345 22.27 -14.39 0.05
N SER A 346 23.51 -14.88 0.15
CA SER A 346 24.27 -15.16 1.37
C SER A 346 24.51 -13.92 2.21
#